data_AF-A0A2D7XHA3-F1
#
_entry.id   AF-A0A2D7XHA3-F1
#
_cell.length_a   1.000
_cell.length_b   1.000
_cell.length_c   1.000
_cell.angle_alpha   90.00
_cell.angle_beta   90.00
_cell.angle_gamma   90.00
#
_symmetry.space_group_name_H-M   'P 1'
#
loop_
_entity.id
_entity.type
_entity.pdbx_description
1 polymer ?
#
loop_
_entity_poly.entity_id
_entity_poly.type
_entity_poly.pdbx_seq_one_letter_code
_entity_poly.pdbx_strand_id
1 'polypeptide(L)'
;MGSIRRRDVALKAIAMHMLEHGKVLTKREYELMKGKAEVRVGTLMNMFGSWSRMLTIMESSLPEVWAEIKEKENPKPKPVPPKVPKPAVKASVKPATAVKKDKDDE
;
A
#
# COMPACT_ATOMS: atom_id res chain seq x y z
N MET A 1 14.36 -14.34 -23.08
CA MET A 1 13.12 -14.31 -22.26
C MET A 1 13.30 -15.02 -20.89
N GLY A 2 14.36 -14.72 -20.12
CA GLY A 2 14.64 -15.41 -18.85
C GLY A 2 14.15 -14.69 -17.58
N SER A 3 14.09 -13.37 -17.61
CA SER A 3 13.80 -12.55 -16.41
C SER A 3 12.34 -12.62 -15.97
N ILE A 4 11.41 -12.80 -16.91
CA ILE A 4 9.97 -12.92 -16.61
C ILE A 4 9.69 -14.17 -15.77
N ARG A 5 10.36 -15.29 -16.05
CA ARG A 5 10.18 -16.51 -15.26
C ARG A 5 10.73 -16.35 -13.84
N ARG A 6 11.84 -15.63 -13.67
CA ARG A 6 12.46 -15.39 -12.35
C ARG A 6 11.61 -14.49 -11.46
N ARG A 7 11.02 -13.43 -12.02
CA ARG A 7 10.09 -12.55 -11.27
C ARG A 7 8.84 -13.31 -10.83
N ASP A 8 8.28 -14.18 -11.68
CA ASP A 8 7.09 -14.97 -11.36
C ASP A 8 7.37 -15.98 -10.24
N VAL A 9 8.51 -16.67 -10.30
CA VAL A 9 8.95 -17.58 -9.22
C VAL A 9 9.13 -16.80 -7.91
N ALA A 10 9.80 -15.66 -7.96
CA ALA A 10 10.01 -14.83 -6.77
C ALA A 10 8.70 -14.30 -6.18
N LEU A 11 7.73 -13.93 -7.04
CA LEU A 11 6.39 -13.50 -6.63
C LEU A 11 5.62 -14.62 -5.91
N LYS A 12 5.69 -15.86 -6.44
CA LYS A 12 5.06 -17.02 -5.81
C LYS A 12 5.71 -17.36 -4.47
N ALA A 13 7.04 -17.35 -4.41
CA ALA A 13 7.78 -17.65 -3.18
C ALA A 13 7.42 -16.67 -2.05
N ILE A 14 7.34 -15.37 -2.34
CA ILE A 14 6.94 -14.39 -1.33
C ILE A 14 5.46 -14.52 -0.95
N ALA A 15 4.58 -14.81 -1.90
CA ALA A 15 3.15 -15.01 -1.64
C ALA A 15 2.91 -16.21 -0.71
N MET A 16 3.57 -17.34 -0.96
CA MET A 16 3.54 -18.50 -0.06
C MET A 16 4.05 -18.15 1.33
N HIS A 17 5.17 -17.42 1.42
CA HIS A 17 5.73 -17.05 2.70
C HIS A 17 4.80 -16.12 3.51
N MET A 18 4.13 -15.18 2.84
CA MET A 18 3.12 -14.32 3.47
C MET A 18 1.88 -15.13 3.91
N LEU A 19 1.50 -16.16 3.16
CA LEU A 19 0.38 -17.05 3.49
C LEU A 19 0.68 -17.97 4.68
N GLU A 20 1.91 -18.50 4.78
CA GLU A 20 2.38 -19.25 5.95
C GLU A 20 2.36 -18.39 7.21
N HIS A 21 2.82 -17.15 7.11
CA HIS A 21 2.77 -16.19 8.21
C HIS A 21 1.38 -15.63 8.48
N GLY A 22 0.44 -15.83 7.55
CA GLY A 22 -0.91 -15.29 7.63
C GLY A 22 -0.95 -13.77 7.67
N LYS A 23 0.07 -13.09 7.12
CA LYS A 23 0.10 -11.63 7.01
C LYS A 23 0.95 -11.12 5.86
N VAL A 24 0.58 -9.95 5.34
CA VAL A 24 1.39 -9.19 4.39
C VAL A 24 2.59 -8.61 5.12
N LEU A 25 3.71 -9.32 5.02
CA LEU A 25 4.97 -8.91 5.63
C LEU A 25 5.43 -7.55 5.08
N THR A 26 5.79 -6.65 5.98
CA THR A 26 6.46 -5.41 5.57
C THR A 26 7.91 -5.72 5.17
N LYS A 27 8.53 -4.86 4.36
CA LYS A 27 9.93 -5.02 3.92
C LYS A 27 10.88 -5.32 5.10
N ARG A 28 10.73 -4.61 6.23
CA ARG A 28 11.57 -4.79 7.42
C ARG A 28 11.35 -6.14 8.07
N GLU A 29 10.11 -6.58 8.22
CA GLU A 29 9.81 -7.88 8.82
C GLU A 29 10.35 -9.02 7.96
N TYR A 30 10.18 -8.91 6.65
CA TYR A 30 10.73 -9.89 5.71
C TYR A 30 12.27 -9.91 5.72
N GLU A 31 12.91 -8.75 5.87
CA GLU A 31 14.37 -8.67 6.00
C GLU A 31 14.90 -9.27 7.31
N LEU A 32 14.15 -9.10 8.41
CA LEU A 32 14.47 -9.67 9.71
C LEU A 32 14.34 -11.20 9.74
N MET A 33 13.52 -11.76 8.85
CA MET A 33 13.36 -13.22 8.67
C MET A 33 14.47 -13.86 7.82
N LYS A 34 15.70 -13.32 7.94
CA LYS A 34 16.91 -13.84 7.28
C LYS A 34 17.03 -15.36 7.52
N GLY A 35 16.90 -16.13 6.44
CA GLY A 35 17.10 -17.58 6.42
C GLY A 35 15.84 -18.41 6.12
N LYS A 36 14.64 -17.85 6.28
CA LYS A 36 13.38 -18.54 5.93
C LYS A 36 12.84 -18.18 4.55
N ALA A 37 13.17 -16.97 4.09
CA ALA A 37 12.80 -16.50 2.78
C ALA A 37 13.73 -17.08 1.69
N GLU A 38 13.16 -17.76 0.71
CA GLU A 38 13.87 -18.28 -0.47
C GLU A 38 14.52 -17.16 -1.30
N VAL A 39 13.92 -15.96 -1.29
CA VAL A 39 14.39 -14.81 -2.06
C VAL A 39 14.79 -13.67 -1.13
N ARG A 40 15.99 -13.12 -1.32
CA ARG A 40 16.45 -11.95 -0.56
C ARG A 40 15.70 -10.68 -0.95
N VAL A 41 15.48 -9.78 0.03
CA VAL A 41 14.87 -8.45 -0.17
C VAL A 41 15.59 -7.67 -1.27
N GLY A 42 16.92 -7.68 -1.30
CA GLY A 42 17.69 -6.99 -2.34
C GLY A 42 17.34 -7.47 -3.75
N THR A 43 17.17 -8.79 -3.93
CA THR A 43 16.78 -9.39 -5.21
C THR A 43 15.36 -8.98 -5.61
N LEU A 44 14.42 -8.97 -4.65
CA LEU A 44 13.06 -8.51 -4.87
C LEU A 44 13.00 -7.02 -5.26
N MET A 45 13.76 -6.17 -4.56
CA MET A 45 13.87 -4.75 -4.89
C MET A 45 14.45 -4.53 -6.29
N ASN A 46 15.45 -5.33 -6.69
CA ASN A 46 16.01 -5.24 -8.04
C ASN A 46 15.04 -5.70 -9.14
N MET A 47 14.18 -6.67 -8.85
CA MET A 47 13.19 -7.19 -9.82
C MET A 47 11.94 -6.32 -9.94
N PHE A 48 11.41 -5.83 -8.83
CA PHE A 48 10.12 -5.13 -8.76
C PHE A 48 10.24 -3.62 -8.55
N GLY A 49 11.44 -3.11 -8.22
CA GLY A 49 11.71 -1.71 -7.91
C GLY A 49 11.25 -1.30 -6.51
N SER A 50 10.01 -1.62 -6.13
CA SER A 50 9.46 -1.30 -4.81
C SER A 50 8.62 -2.41 -4.22
N TRP A 51 8.52 -2.40 -2.88
CA TRP A 51 7.74 -3.40 -2.13
C TRP A 51 6.26 -3.22 -2.42
N SER A 52 5.78 -1.98 -2.43
CA SER A 52 4.38 -1.66 -2.77
C SER A 52 4.04 -2.11 -4.20
N ARG A 53 4.94 -1.92 -5.17
CA ARG A 53 4.75 -2.35 -6.56
C ARG A 53 4.63 -3.86 -6.65
N MET A 54 5.48 -4.59 -5.92
CA MET A 54 5.42 -6.05 -5.83
C MET A 54 4.10 -6.52 -5.23
N LEU A 55 3.59 -5.87 -4.17
CA LEU A 55 2.29 -6.20 -3.58
C LEU A 55 1.14 -5.98 -4.56
N THR A 56 1.12 -4.87 -5.30
CA THR A 56 0.10 -4.61 -6.34
C THR A 56 0.13 -5.67 -7.45
N ILE A 57 1.33 -6.12 -7.84
CA ILE A 57 1.49 -7.20 -8.82
C ILE A 57 0.99 -8.52 -8.23
N MET A 58 1.29 -8.79 -6.97
CA MET A 58 0.84 -10.00 -6.27
C MET A 58 -0.68 -10.07 -6.17
N GLU A 59 -1.33 -8.95 -5.82
CA GLU A 59 -2.80 -8.83 -5.82
C GLU A 59 -3.41 -9.10 -7.20
N SER A 60 -2.77 -8.62 -8.26
CA SER A 60 -3.25 -8.81 -9.64
C SER A 60 -3.00 -10.22 -10.17
N SER A 61 -1.87 -10.85 -9.82
CA SER A 61 -1.46 -12.16 -10.33
C SER A 61 -1.97 -13.33 -9.49
N LEU A 62 -2.15 -13.15 -8.18
CA LEU A 62 -2.53 -14.19 -7.22
C LEU A 62 -3.62 -13.64 -6.27
N PRO A 63 -4.81 -13.29 -6.79
CA PRO A 63 -5.87 -12.69 -5.98
C PRO A 63 -6.38 -13.62 -4.88
N GLU A 64 -6.36 -14.94 -5.11
CA GLU A 64 -6.82 -15.95 -4.15
C GLU A 64 -5.91 -16.01 -2.92
N VAL A 65 -4.59 -16.08 -3.15
CA VAL A 65 -3.57 -16.04 -2.09
C VAL A 65 -3.61 -14.70 -1.34
N TRP A 66 -3.80 -13.60 -2.07
CA TRP A 66 -3.94 -12.27 -1.46
C TRP A 66 -5.16 -12.18 -0.54
N ALA A 67 -6.30 -12.71 -0.97
CA ALA A 67 -7.53 -12.75 -0.17
C ALA A 67 -7.34 -13.59 1.11
N GLU A 68 -6.72 -14.77 1.01
CA GLU A 68 -6.42 -15.60 2.18
C GLU A 68 -5.45 -14.91 3.16
N ILE A 69 -4.39 -14.27 2.64
CA ILE A 69 -3.47 -13.51 3.48
C ILE A 69 -4.20 -12.36 4.17
N LYS A 70 -5.08 -11.64 3.46
CA LYS A 70 -5.86 -10.54 4.03
C LYS A 70 -6.86 -11.01 5.08
N GLU A 71 -7.48 -12.16 4.87
CA GLU A 71 -8.40 -12.77 5.83
C GLU A 71 -7.66 -13.23 7.11
N LYS A 72 -6.45 -13.79 6.96
CA LYS A 72 -5.60 -14.17 8.10
C LYS A 72 -4.96 -12.97 8.81
N GLU A 73 -4.47 -11.98 8.05
CA GLU A 73 -3.84 -10.76 8.58
C GLU A 73 -4.84 -9.98 9.39
N ASN A 74 -6.08 -9.99 8.92
CA ASN A 74 -7.13 -9.25 9.53
C ASN A 74 -8.40 -10.11 9.65
N PRO A 75 -8.70 -10.65 10.85
CA PRO A 75 -10.09 -10.91 11.20
C PRO A 75 -10.81 -9.55 11.23
N LYS A 76 -11.36 -9.12 10.09
CA LYS A 76 -12.15 -7.88 9.85
C LYS A 76 -11.64 -6.61 10.56
N PRO A 77 -10.96 -5.69 9.86
CA PRO A 77 -10.98 -4.31 10.30
C PRO A 77 -12.33 -3.81 9.82
N LYS A 78 -13.17 -3.34 10.74
CA LYS A 78 -14.40 -2.62 10.38
C LYS A 78 -14.08 -1.71 9.18
N PRO A 79 -14.91 -1.73 8.12
CA PRO A 79 -14.65 -0.98 6.91
C PRO A 79 -14.34 0.45 7.31
N VAL A 80 -13.08 0.87 7.09
CA VAL A 80 -12.72 2.28 7.19
C VAL A 80 -13.58 2.95 6.12
N PRO A 81 -14.56 3.79 6.51
CA PRO A 81 -15.49 4.36 5.57
C PRO A 81 -14.69 5.12 4.51
N PRO A 82 -15.10 5.07 3.23
CA PRO A 82 -14.44 5.78 2.15
C PRO A 82 -14.31 7.24 2.58
N LYS A 83 -13.14 7.82 2.31
CA LYS A 83 -12.81 9.22 2.52
C LYS A 83 -13.89 10.08 1.87
N VAL A 84 -14.91 10.43 2.66
CA VAL A 84 -16.06 11.21 2.23
C VAL A 84 -15.50 12.55 1.78
N PRO A 85 -15.71 12.98 0.52
CA PRO A 85 -15.38 14.34 0.13
C PRO A 85 -16.24 15.26 1.01
N LYS A 86 -15.58 15.93 1.94
CA LYS A 86 -16.07 16.97 2.84
C LYS A 86 -17.23 17.76 2.21
N PRO A 87 -18.50 17.54 2.60
CA PRO A 87 -19.58 18.43 2.22
C PRO A 87 -19.56 19.60 3.22
N ALA A 88 -18.91 20.70 2.85
CA ALA A 88 -19.19 22.01 3.45
C ALA A 88 -20.04 22.76 2.42
N VAL A 89 -21.33 22.43 2.38
CA VAL A 89 -22.43 23.30 2.83
C VAL A 89 -22.49 24.60 2.03
N LYS A 90 -23.52 24.66 1.18
CA LYS A 90 -24.05 25.87 0.58
C LYS A 90 -24.33 26.89 1.69
N ALA A 91 -23.54 27.94 1.79
CA ALA A 91 -23.93 29.16 2.47
C ALA A 91 -24.16 30.23 1.40
N SER A 92 -25.43 30.34 1.03
CA SER A 92 -25.99 31.42 0.24
C SER A 92 -25.72 32.79 0.89
N VAL A 93 -25.29 33.75 0.07
CA VAL A 93 -25.85 35.12 0.00
C VAL A 93 -25.48 36.10 1.13
N LYS A 94 -24.58 37.06 0.86
CA LYS A 94 -24.88 38.46 0.43
C LYS A 94 -23.60 39.28 0.15
N PRO A 95 -23.64 40.24 -0.80
CA PRO A 95 -22.49 41.04 -1.23
C PRO A 95 -22.38 42.38 -0.48
N ALA A 96 -21.20 42.99 -0.57
CA ALA A 96 -20.94 44.41 -0.84
C ALA A 96 -19.86 45.07 0.06
N THR A 97 -19.02 45.86 -0.63
CA THR A 97 -18.32 47.09 -0.19
C THR A 97 -17.21 46.96 0.87
N ALA A 98 -15.93 47.05 0.53
CA ALA A 98 -15.14 48.17 -0.02
C ALA A 98 -14.57 49.14 1.06
N VAL A 99 -13.29 49.47 0.83
CA VAL A 99 -12.58 50.75 1.13
C VAL A 99 -11.72 50.86 2.43
N LYS A 100 -10.41 51.08 2.18
CA LYS A 100 -9.38 51.83 2.96
C LYS A 100 -8.83 51.19 4.27
N LYS A 101 -7.61 51.43 4.74
CA LYS A 101 -6.37 52.08 4.26
C LYS A 101 -5.37 52.03 5.44
N ASP A 102 -4.08 51.89 5.12
CA ASP A 102 -2.85 52.28 5.86
C ASP A 102 -2.51 51.74 7.27
N LYS A 103 -1.17 51.68 7.45
CA LYS A 103 -0.34 51.97 8.64
C LYS A 103 0.19 50.72 9.39
N ASP A 104 1.48 50.39 9.19
CA ASP A 104 2.69 50.76 10.00
C ASP A 104 2.89 49.77 11.14
N ASP A 105 4.03 49.06 11.16
CA ASP A 105 5.21 49.32 12.01
C ASP A 105 5.21 48.20 13.08
N GLU A 106 6.21 47.32 13.18
CA GLU A 106 7.61 47.53 13.57
C GLU A 106 8.44 46.26 13.23
#